data_AF-A0A3L8PE79-F1
#
_entry.id   AF-A0A3L8PE79-F1
#
_cell.length_a   1.000
_cell.length_b   1.000
_cell.length_c   1.000
_cell.angle_alpha   90.00
_cell.angle_beta   90.00
_cell.angle_gamma   90.00
#
_symmetry.space_group_name_H-M   'P 1'
#
loop_
_entity.id
_entity.type
_entity.pdbx_description
1 polymer ?
#
loop_
_entity_poly.entity_id
_entity_poly.type
_entity_poly.pdbx_seq_one_letter_code
_entity_poly.pdbx_strand_id
1 'polypeptide(L)'
;MVHANAALTPRARLRLARLIIEDGWKPSEAARMFMVSTVTARKWAARFRAEGPAGMVDRSSRPRSCPHRTPEHVKRQIVTLRWRHRLGPVQIGGRLGLAPSTVHAVLVRCRLNRLRHIDRVTGEPIRRYEHPRPGSLIHVDVTKFGNIPDGGGWRYVGKQRGYRNKAQTALRTGRTPKGHPNIGTAFLHTVIDVHSRVAYAEFCPDETAASAIGVLQRAVEWFADRGVTVERVLSD
;
A
#
# COMPACT_ATOMS: atom_id res chain seq x y z
N MET A 1 -18.87 -11.28 -20.28
CA MET A 1 -19.49 -11.45 -18.95
C MET A 1 -20.82 -10.69 -18.98
N VAL A 2 -21.92 -11.35 -18.66
CA VAL A 2 -23.26 -10.71 -18.67
C VAL A 2 -23.35 -9.80 -17.44
N HIS A 3 -23.82 -8.57 -17.60
CA HIS A 3 -24.00 -7.65 -16.48
C HIS A 3 -25.02 -8.24 -15.47
N ALA A 4 -24.78 -8.10 -14.17
CA ALA A 4 -25.65 -8.68 -13.12
C ALA A 4 -27.13 -8.25 -13.26
N ASN A 5 -27.37 -7.02 -13.73
CA ASN A 5 -28.71 -6.47 -13.95
C ASN A 5 -29.25 -6.67 -15.38
N ALA A 6 -28.66 -7.57 -16.19
CA ALA A 6 -29.15 -7.80 -17.54
C ALA A 6 -30.50 -8.53 -17.52
N ALA A 7 -31.56 -7.86 -17.96
CA ALA A 7 -32.92 -8.42 -18.02
C ALA A 7 -33.00 -9.73 -18.84
N LEU A 8 -32.19 -9.88 -19.88
CA LEU A 8 -32.07 -11.12 -20.65
C LEU A 8 -30.60 -11.46 -20.91
N THR A 9 -30.29 -12.74 -20.75
CA THR A 9 -28.99 -13.33 -21.13
C THR A 9 -28.86 -13.42 -22.66
N PRO A 10 -27.64 -13.52 -23.21
CA PRO A 10 -27.43 -13.75 -24.64
C PRO A 10 -28.21 -14.95 -25.19
N ARG A 11 -28.38 -16.02 -24.39
CA ARG A 11 -29.16 -17.21 -24.77
C ARG A 11 -30.65 -16.90 -24.90
N ALA A 12 -31.22 -16.11 -24.00
CA ALA A 12 -32.62 -15.71 -24.07
C ALA A 12 -32.88 -14.75 -25.24
N ARG A 13 -31.94 -13.82 -25.50
CA ARG A 13 -32.00 -12.94 -26.68
C ARG A 13 -31.93 -13.72 -27.99
N LEU A 14 -31.10 -14.76 -28.04
CA LEU A 14 -31.01 -15.67 -29.20
C LEU A 14 -32.34 -16.37 -29.45
N ARG A 15 -32.98 -16.93 -28.40
CA ARG A 15 -34.29 -17.57 -28.53
C ARG A 15 -35.35 -16.60 -29.06
N LEU A 16 -35.41 -15.38 -28.50
CA LEU A 16 -36.30 -14.34 -29.00
C LEU A 16 -36.05 -14.04 -30.48
N ALA A 17 -34.78 -13.86 -30.87
CA ALA A 17 -34.43 -13.52 -32.23
C ALA A 17 -34.77 -14.63 -33.23
N ARG A 18 -34.59 -15.90 -32.85
CA ARG A 18 -34.99 -17.07 -33.65
C ARG A 18 -36.50 -17.14 -33.86
N LEU A 19 -37.31 -16.91 -32.81
CA LEU A 19 -38.78 -16.87 -32.97
C LEU A 19 -39.21 -15.87 -34.06
N ILE A 20 -38.55 -14.71 -34.12
CA ILE A 20 -38.88 -13.67 -35.11
C ILE A 20 -38.32 -14.00 -36.51
N ILE A 21 -37.10 -14.54 -36.59
CA ILE A 21 -36.36 -14.69 -37.86
C ILE A 21 -36.53 -16.07 -38.50
N GLU A 22 -36.50 -17.13 -37.70
CA GLU A 22 -36.61 -18.53 -38.13
C GLU A 22 -38.09 -18.98 -38.11
N ASP A 23 -38.82 -18.68 -37.03
CA ASP A 23 -40.21 -19.17 -36.85
C ASP A 23 -41.29 -18.19 -37.34
N GLY A 24 -40.90 -17.01 -37.84
CA GLY A 24 -41.81 -16.04 -38.46
C GLY A 24 -42.77 -15.30 -37.51
N TRP A 25 -42.53 -15.32 -36.20
CA TRP A 25 -43.40 -14.65 -35.22
C TRP A 25 -43.40 -13.13 -35.38
N LYS A 26 -44.55 -12.49 -35.07
CA LYS A 26 -44.59 -11.02 -35.05
C LYS A 26 -43.69 -10.50 -33.92
N PRO A 27 -42.87 -9.45 -34.16
CA PRO A 27 -41.99 -8.90 -33.12
C PRO A 27 -42.69 -8.48 -31.82
N SER A 28 -43.96 -8.10 -31.87
CA SER A 28 -44.78 -7.75 -30.70
C SER A 28 -45.11 -8.96 -29.82
N GLU A 29 -45.38 -10.12 -30.43
CA GLU A 29 -45.72 -11.35 -29.71
C GLU A 29 -44.50 -11.92 -29.01
N ALA A 30 -43.38 -11.98 -29.72
CA ALA A 30 -42.09 -12.38 -29.16
C ALA A 30 -41.62 -11.41 -28.06
N ALA A 31 -41.81 -10.09 -28.25
CA ALA A 31 -41.47 -9.10 -27.24
C ALA A 31 -42.26 -9.29 -25.93
N ARG A 32 -43.57 -9.57 -26.03
CA ARG A 32 -44.44 -9.83 -24.89
C ARG A 32 -44.02 -11.07 -24.11
N MET A 33 -43.68 -12.17 -24.79
CA MET A 33 -43.25 -13.42 -24.15
C MET A 33 -41.97 -13.24 -23.32
N PHE A 34 -41.06 -12.38 -23.77
CA PHE A 34 -39.76 -12.13 -23.13
C PHE A 34 -39.74 -10.85 -22.28
N MET A 35 -40.90 -10.23 -22.04
CA MET A 35 -41.05 -9.01 -21.22
C MET A 35 -40.12 -7.87 -21.64
N VAL A 36 -39.99 -7.63 -22.95
CA VAL A 36 -39.22 -6.52 -23.52
C VAL A 36 -40.06 -5.66 -24.46
N SER A 37 -39.57 -4.47 -24.80
CA SER A 37 -40.23 -3.64 -25.80
C SER A 37 -40.07 -4.20 -27.21
N THR A 38 -41.07 -3.98 -28.07
CA THR A 38 -41.04 -4.37 -29.49
C THR A 38 -39.83 -3.80 -30.24
N VAL A 39 -39.38 -2.58 -29.88
CA VAL A 39 -38.17 -1.96 -30.42
C VAL A 39 -36.93 -2.77 -30.07
N THR A 40 -36.84 -3.26 -28.83
CA THR A 40 -35.73 -4.09 -28.38
C THR A 40 -35.72 -5.45 -29.07
N ALA A 41 -36.89 -6.06 -29.24
CA ALA A 41 -37.04 -7.32 -29.97
C ALA A 41 -36.61 -7.17 -31.45
N ARG A 42 -37.08 -6.13 -32.15
CA ARG A 42 -36.65 -5.81 -33.53
C ARG A 42 -35.14 -5.57 -33.62
N LYS A 43 -34.56 -4.86 -32.66
CA LYS A 43 -33.11 -4.61 -32.60
C LYS A 43 -32.31 -5.92 -32.51
N TRP A 44 -32.73 -6.86 -31.65
CA TRP A 44 -32.03 -8.15 -31.54
C TRP A 44 -32.29 -9.03 -32.75
N ALA A 45 -33.50 -9.08 -33.30
CA ALA A 45 -33.79 -9.80 -34.54
C ALA A 45 -32.92 -9.30 -35.71
N ALA A 46 -32.77 -7.97 -35.87
CA ALA A 46 -31.90 -7.38 -36.88
C ALA A 46 -30.43 -7.75 -36.68
N ARG A 47 -29.93 -7.75 -35.43
CA ARG A 47 -28.57 -8.18 -35.12
C ARG A 47 -28.36 -9.67 -35.40
N PHE A 48 -29.32 -10.52 -35.05
CA PHE A 48 -29.24 -11.94 -35.32
C PHE A 48 -29.22 -12.24 -36.82
N ARG A 49 -30.03 -11.52 -37.61
CA ARG A 49 -29.99 -11.62 -39.08
C ARG A 49 -28.63 -11.24 -39.66
N ALA A 50 -27.98 -10.21 -39.11
CA ALA A 50 -26.70 -9.71 -39.62
C ALA A 50 -25.47 -10.51 -39.12
N GLU A 51 -25.49 -10.97 -37.87
CA GLU A 51 -24.29 -11.46 -37.17
C GLU A 51 -24.49 -12.86 -36.54
N GLY A 52 -25.66 -13.48 -36.74
CA GLY A 52 -26.00 -14.76 -36.14
C GLY A 52 -25.96 -14.74 -34.60
N PRO A 53 -25.67 -15.88 -33.95
CA PRO A 53 -25.60 -15.97 -32.50
C PRO A 53 -24.60 -14.99 -31.84
N ALA A 54 -23.53 -14.62 -32.54
CA ALA A 54 -22.51 -13.70 -32.02
C ALA A 54 -23.09 -12.29 -31.73
N GLY A 55 -24.11 -11.86 -32.49
CA GLY A 55 -24.76 -10.55 -32.32
C GLY A 55 -25.53 -10.38 -31.00
N MET A 56 -25.75 -11.46 -30.24
CA MET A 56 -26.52 -11.44 -28.98
C MET A 56 -25.69 -11.06 -27.75
N VAL A 57 -24.36 -11.03 -27.90
CA VAL A 57 -23.43 -10.61 -26.84
C VAL A 57 -23.57 -9.11 -26.55
N ASP A 58 -23.39 -8.73 -25.29
CA ASP A 58 -23.39 -7.32 -24.90
C ASP A 58 -22.30 -6.55 -25.65
N ARG A 59 -22.70 -5.46 -26.31
CA ARG A 59 -21.76 -4.51 -26.88
C ARG A 59 -21.35 -3.53 -25.80
N SER A 60 -20.11 -3.04 -25.90
CA SER A 60 -19.63 -1.97 -25.04
C SER A 60 -20.53 -0.74 -25.14
N SER A 61 -21.14 -0.34 -24.03
CA SER A 61 -21.83 0.95 -23.88
C SER A 61 -20.86 2.13 -23.76
N ARG A 62 -19.55 1.87 -23.72
CA ARG A 62 -18.54 2.92 -23.65
C ARG A 62 -18.61 3.77 -24.93
N PRO A 63 -18.69 5.11 -24.81
CA PRO A 63 -18.72 5.98 -25.97
C PRO A 63 -17.45 5.79 -26.83
N ARG A 64 -17.63 5.78 -28.16
CA ARG A 64 -16.52 5.64 -29.13
C ARG A 64 -15.58 6.85 -29.11
N SER A 65 -16.11 8.02 -28.79
CA SER A 65 -15.36 9.27 -28.65
C SER A 65 -15.70 9.95 -27.33
N CYS A 66 -14.71 10.59 -26.70
CA CYS A 66 -14.88 11.42 -25.52
C CYS A 66 -14.18 12.76 -25.79
N PRO A 67 -14.87 13.74 -26.42
CA PRO A 67 -14.27 15.02 -26.81
C PRO A 67 -13.65 15.78 -25.64
N HIS A 68 -14.21 15.64 -24.43
CA HIS A 68 -13.73 16.26 -23.21
C HIS A 68 -12.55 15.51 -22.55
N ARG A 69 -11.98 14.50 -23.22
CA ARG A 69 -10.80 13.80 -22.70
C ARG A 69 -9.63 14.77 -22.65
N THR A 70 -8.95 14.81 -21.51
CA THR A 70 -7.74 15.62 -21.30
C THR A 70 -6.78 15.47 -22.49
N PRO A 71 -6.42 16.56 -23.19
CA PRO A 71 -5.50 16.53 -24.32
C PRO A 71 -4.17 15.87 -23.98
N GLU A 72 -3.53 15.25 -24.97
CA GLU A 72 -2.30 14.46 -24.75
C GLU A 72 -1.14 15.32 -24.21
N HIS A 73 -1.03 16.59 -24.63
CA HIS A 73 0.01 17.49 -24.12
C HIS A 73 -0.17 17.80 -22.61
N VAL A 74 -1.41 18.04 -22.17
CA VAL A 74 -1.74 18.24 -20.75
C VAL A 74 -1.47 16.99 -19.95
N LYS A 75 -1.84 15.81 -20.48
CA LYS A 75 -1.51 14.52 -19.84
C LYS A 75 0.00 14.38 -19.64
N ARG A 76 0.81 14.71 -20.65
CA ARG A 76 2.28 14.64 -20.55
C ARG A 76 2.79 15.58 -19.47
N GLN A 77 2.29 16.81 -19.37
CA GLN A 77 2.65 17.75 -18.30
C GLN A 77 2.31 17.20 -16.91
N ILE A 78 1.10 16.63 -16.72
CA ILE A 78 0.69 15.98 -15.47
C ILE A 78 1.66 14.85 -15.10
N VAL A 79 1.98 13.97 -16.06
CA VAL A 79 2.89 12.84 -15.85
C VAL A 79 4.29 13.34 -15.50
N THR A 80 4.81 14.34 -16.21
CA THR A 80 6.13 14.93 -15.94
C THR A 80 6.20 15.53 -14.54
N LEU A 81 5.21 16.32 -14.13
CA LEU A 81 5.18 16.91 -12.79
C LEU A 81 5.11 15.82 -11.70
N ARG A 82 4.32 14.77 -11.93
CA ARG A 82 4.26 13.62 -11.03
C ARG A 82 5.59 12.88 -10.94
N TRP A 83 6.21 12.61 -12.08
CA TRP A 83 7.41 11.76 -12.18
C TRP A 83 8.71 12.48 -11.82
N ARG A 84 8.80 13.80 -12.01
CA ARG A 84 10.00 14.57 -11.65
C ARG A 84 9.92 15.16 -10.26
N HIS A 85 8.73 15.63 -9.85
CA HIS A 85 8.58 16.42 -8.62
C HIS A 85 7.73 15.76 -7.54
N ARG A 86 7.24 14.52 -7.76
CA ARG A 86 6.41 13.75 -6.80
C ARG A 86 5.15 14.47 -6.33
N LEU A 87 4.67 15.45 -7.09
CA LEU A 87 3.54 16.27 -6.70
C LEU A 87 2.23 15.47 -6.66
N GLY A 88 1.38 15.79 -5.70
CA GLY A 88 0.02 15.26 -5.59
C GLY A 88 -0.95 15.94 -6.57
N PRO A 89 -2.16 15.39 -6.75
CA PRO A 89 -3.16 15.94 -7.66
C PRO A 89 -3.52 17.41 -7.39
N VAL A 90 -3.56 17.84 -6.13
CA VAL A 90 -3.84 19.23 -5.74
C VAL A 90 -2.73 20.17 -6.18
N GLN A 91 -1.47 19.81 -5.93
CA GLN A 91 -0.31 20.61 -6.30
C GLN A 91 -0.13 20.72 -7.82
N ILE A 92 -0.32 19.61 -8.54
CA ILE A 92 -0.29 19.60 -10.01
C ILE A 92 -1.46 20.41 -10.57
N GLY A 93 -2.66 20.26 -9.99
CA GLY A 93 -3.84 21.02 -10.37
C GLY A 93 -3.62 22.52 -10.25
N GLY A 94 -3.08 22.98 -9.12
CA GLY A 94 -2.72 24.39 -8.92
C GLY A 94 -1.69 24.91 -9.93
N ARG A 95 -0.71 24.09 -10.33
CA ARG A 95 0.32 24.51 -11.32
C ARG A 95 -0.19 24.55 -12.76
N LEU A 96 -1.12 23.67 -13.13
CA LEU A 96 -1.61 23.53 -14.50
C LEU A 96 -2.99 24.18 -14.71
N GLY A 97 -3.59 24.78 -13.68
CA GLY A 97 -4.95 25.33 -13.75
C GLY A 97 -6.02 24.24 -13.95
N LEU A 98 -5.80 23.05 -13.40
CA LEU A 98 -6.69 21.89 -13.57
C LEU A 98 -7.37 21.51 -12.25
N ALA A 99 -8.61 21.01 -12.35
CA ALA A 99 -9.25 20.38 -11.20
C ALA A 99 -8.41 19.18 -10.69
N PRO A 100 -8.17 19.07 -9.36
CA PRO A 100 -7.41 17.96 -8.79
C PRO A 100 -7.98 16.57 -9.15
N SER A 101 -9.30 16.46 -9.32
CA SER A 101 -9.99 15.25 -9.77
C SER A 101 -9.60 14.84 -11.19
N THR A 102 -9.48 15.78 -12.12
CA THR A 102 -9.00 15.55 -13.50
C THR A 102 -7.56 15.04 -13.48
N VAL A 103 -6.70 15.68 -12.69
CA VAL A 103 -5.31 15.24 -12.52
C VAL A 103 -5.29 13.81 -11.96
N HIS A 104 -6.05 13.52 -10.91
CA HIS A 104 -6.13 12.19 -10.32
C HIS A 104 -6.59 11.15 -11.35
N ALA A 105 -7.64 11.43 -12.12
CA ALA A 105 -8.14 10.53 -13.16
C ALA A 105 -7.10 10.27 -14.27
N VAL A 106 -6.28 11.26 -14.63
CA VAL A 106 -5.14 11.07 -15.55
C VAL A 106 -4.08 10.16 -14.92
N LEU A 107 -3.71 10.40 -13.67
CA LEU A 107 -2.70 9.60 -12.96
C LEU A 107 -3.14 8.14 -12.78
N VAL A 108 -4.41 7.89 -12.46
CA VAL A 108 -4.96 6.53 -12.35
C VAL A 108 -4.87 5.81 -13.69
N ARG A 109 -5.28 6.47 -14.80
CA ARG A 109 -5.16 5.91 -16.16
C ARG A 109 -3.72 5.57 -16.54
N CYS A 110 -2.75 6.34 -16.03
CA CYS A 110 -1.33 6.10 -16.26
C CYS A 110 -0.68 5.19 -15.20
N ARG A 111 -1.43 4.68 -14.21
CA ARG A 111 -0.94 3.89 -13.06
C ARG A 111 0.06 4.61 -12.14
N LEU A 112 0.06 5.95 -12.16
CA LEU A 112 0.96 6.84 -11.41
C LEU A 112 0.29 7.50 -10.18
N ASN A 113 -0.92 7.07 -9.82
CA ASN A 113 -1.71 7.67 -8.75
C ASN A 113 -1.11 7.47 -7.35
N ARG A 114 -0.31 6.43 -7.13
CA ARG A 114 0.35 6.17 -5.84
C ARG A 114 1.84 6.48 -5.91
N LEU A 115 2.38 7.17 -4.91
CA LEU A 115 3.79 7.52 -4.90
C LEU A 115 4.66 6.27 -4.85
N ARG A 116 4.31 5.24 -4.07
CA ARG A 116 5.02 3.95 -4.03
C ARG A 116 5.27 3.26 -5.38
N HIS A 117 4.54 3.62 -6.45
CA HIS A 117 4.79 3.08 -7.80
C HIS A 117 5.94 3.79 -8.52
N ILE A 118 6.40 4.92 -7.98
CA ILE A 118 7.33 5.90 -8.58
C ILE A 118 8.44 6.29 -7.57
N ASP A 119 8.16 6.13 -6.29
CA ASP A 119 9.02 6.46 -5.19
C ASP A 119 10.15 5.45 -5.11
N ARG A 120 11.35 6.01 -5.10
CA ARG A 120 12.61 5.38 -5.45
C ARG A 120 13.57 5.65 -4.30
N VAL A 121 13.16 5.31 -3.08
CA VAL A 121 14.17 5.13 -2.02
C VAL A 121 15.07 3.94 -2.37
N THR A 122 14.59 2.96 -3.15
CA THR A 122 15.48 2.12 -4.00
C THR A 122 14.80 1.61 -5.27
N GLY A 123 13.56 1.10 -5.21
CA GLY A 123 12.91 0.44 -6.36
C GLY A 123 13.60 -0.86 -6.82
N GLU A 124 14.84 -1.10 -6.38
CA GLU A 124 15.49 -2.40 -6.40
C GLU A 124 14.76 -3.34 -5.44
N PRO A 125 14.49 -4.59 -5.86
CA PRO A 125 14.11 -5.62 -4.91
C PRO A 125 15.12 -5.61 -3.77
N ILE A 126 14.64 -5.53 -2.51
CA ILE A 126 15.51 -5.65 -1.34
C ILE A 126 16.23 -6.98 -1.48
N ARG A 127 17.52 -6.93 -1.86
CA ARG A 127 18.39 -8.10 -1.85
C ARG A 127 18.74 -8.33 -0.39
N ARG A 128 17.93 -9.14 0.27
CA ARG A 128 18.30 -9.68 1.57
C ARG A 128 19.50 -10.57 1.33
N TYR A 129 20.65 -10.14 1.82
CA TYR A 129 21.80 -11.01 1.92
C TYR A 129 21.55 -11.98 3.07
N GLU A 130 21.93 -13.23 2.86
CA GLU A 130 21.84 -14.29 3.87
C GLU A 130 23.23 -14.88 4.04
N HIS A 131 23.57 -15.14 5.29
CA HIS A 131 24.85 -15.71 5.67
C HIS A 131 24.67 -17.21 5.92
N PRO A 132 25.65 -18.08 5.58
CA PRO A 132 25.44 -19.52 5.48
C PRO A 132 25.30 -20.24 6.83
N ARG A 133 25.75 -19.62 7.94
CA ARG A 133 25.78 -20.24 9.27
C ARG A 133 25.76 -19.19 10.39
N PRO A 134 25.29 -19.54 11.61
CA PRO A 134 25.38 -18.65 12.77
C PRO A 134 26.82 -18.20 13.00
N GLY A 135 27.00 -16.93 13.37
CA GLY A 135 28.29 -16.32 13.68
C GLY A 135 29.08 -15.83 12.48
N SER A 136 28.74 -16.24 11.26
CA SER A 136 29.48 -15.79 10.06
C SER A 136 29.30 -14.28 9.76
N LEU A 137 28.26 -13.65 10.30
CA LEU A 137 28.13 -12.19 10.38
C LEU A 137 27.15 -11.82 11.49
N ILE A 138 27.58 -10.96 12.42
CA ILE A 138 26.70 -10.27 13.34
C ILE A 138 26.53 -8.80 12.91
N HIS A 139 25.34 -8.26 13.14
CA HIS A 139 25.00 -6.86 12.90
C HIS A 139 24.83 -6.14 14.23
N VAL A 140 25.48 -5.00 14.39
CA VAL A 140 25.35 -4.14 15.58
C VAL A 140 24.53 -2.91 15.24
N ASP A 141 23.62 -2.53 16.14
CA ASP A 141 22.83 -1.30 16.05
C ASP A 141 22.54 -0.75 17.44
N VAL A 142 22.43 0.58 17.55
CA VAL A 142 22.04 1.28 18.77
C VAL A 142 20.73 2.02 18.55
N THR A 143 19.66 1.53 19.19
CA THR A 143 18.36 2.17 19.14
C THR A 143 18.14 3.07 20.36
N LYS A 144 17.74 4.32 20.12
CA LYS A 144 17.39 5.31 21.16
C LYS A 144 15.92 5.23 21.55
N PHE A 145 15.65 5.04 22.82
CA PHE A 145 14.29 5.08 23.38
C PHE A 145 14.15 6.21 24.40
N GLY A 146 12.97 6.83 24.46
CA GLY A 146 12.65 7.71 25.58
C GLY A 146 12.48 6.89 26.85
N ASN A 147 13.16 7.26 27.94
CA ASN A 147 12.96 6.60 29.22
C ASN A 147 11.50 6.71 29.68
N ILE A 148 11.09 5.74 30.49
CA ILE A 148 9.74 5.66 31.05
C ILE A 148 9.79 6.13 32.51
N PRO A 149 8.76 6.84 33.02
CA PRO A 149 8.70 7.20 34.43
C PRO A 149 8.80 5.98 35.36
N ASP A 150 9.39 6.19 36.52
CA ASP A 150 9.48 5.19 37.59
C ASP A 150 8.08 4.64 37.91
N GLY A 151 7.93 3.32 38.00
CA GLY A 151 6.64 2.65 38.19
C GLY A 151 5.79 2.50 36.93
N GLY A 152 6.27 2.95 35.77
CA GLY A 152 5.69 2.67 34.44
C GLY A 152 4.89 3.80 33.81
N GLY A 153 4.80 3.77 32.48
CA GLY A 153 4.10 4.77 31.67
C GLY A 153 2.59 4.49 31.54
N TRP A 154 1.81 5.53 31.26
CA TRP A 154 0.34 5.45 31.21
C TRP A 154 -0.23 4.43 30.24
N ARG A 155 0.53 4.05 29.19
CA ARG A 155 0.13 3.00 28.24
C ARG A 155 0.05 1.61 28.91
N TYR A 156 0.86 1.37 29.94
CA TYR A 156 0.90 0.08 30.65
C TYR A 156 0.09 0.11 31.94
N VAL A 157 0.18 1.19 32.72
CA VAL A 157 -0.46 1.28 34.05
C VAL A 157 -1.78 2.08 34.06
N GLY A 158 -2.25 2.53 32.90
CA GLY A 158 -3.41 3.42 32.77
C GLY A 158 -3.09 4.90 33.02
N LYS A 159 -3.99 5.79 32.56
CA LYS A 159 -3.77 7.26 32.59
C LYS A 159 -3.54 7.82 33.99
N GLN A 160 -4.41 7.50 34.94
CA GLN A 160 -4.34 8.05 36.30
C GLN A 160 -3.02 7.68 37.00
N ARG A 161 -2.68 6.39 37.04
CA ARG A 161 -1.43 5.92 37.66
C ARG A 161 -0.21 6.42 36.90
N GLY A 162 -0.25 6.38 35.57
CA GLY A 162 0.85 6.87 34.73
C GLY A 162 1.13 8.37 34.90
N TYR A 163 0.11 9.19 35.13
CA TYR A 163 0.30 10.62 35.45
C TYR A 163 0.86 10.84 36.85
N ARG A 164 0.46 10.04 37.84
CA ARG A 164 1.08 10.07 39.18
C ARG A 164 2.56 9.68 39.12
N ASN A 165 2.88 8.58 38.44
CA ASN A 165 4.25 8.14 38.20
C ASN A 165 5.07 9.24 37.51
N LYS A 166 4.53 9.83 36.42
CA LYS A 166 5.14 10.98 35.73
C LYS A 166 5.40 12.14 36.69
N ALA A 167 4.43 12.51 37.52
CA ALA A 167 4.60 13.61 38.47
C ALA A 167 5.67 13.28 39.53
N GLN A 168 5.66 12.08 40.09
CA GLN A 168 6.64 11.64 41.09
C GLN A 168 8.05 11.58 40.52
N THR A 169 8.25 10.96 39.35
CA THR A 169 9.57 10.95 38.72
C THR A 169 10.07 12.35 38.43
N ALA A 170 9.20 13.27 38.01
CA ALA A 170 9.56 14.67 37.80
C ALA A 170 9.99 15.41 39.06
N LEU A 171 9.58 14.98 40.27
CA LEU A 171 10.09 15.55 41.52
C LEU A 171 11.58 15.25 41.71
N ARG A 172 12.01 14.03 41.36
CA ARG A 172 13.40 13.59 41.46
C ARG A 172 14.26 14.10 40.32
N THR A 173 13.75 14.06 39.09
CA THR A 173 14.54 14.37 37.89
C THR A 173 14.41 15.81 37.42
N GLY A 174 13.51 16.59 38.00
CA GLY A 174 13.07 17.85 37.42
C GLY A 174 12.24 17.65 36.15
N ARG A 175 11.90 18.77 35.51
CA ARG A 175 11.08 18.82 34.30
C ARG A 175 11.83 19.40 33.12
N THR A 176 11.59 18.83 31.95
CA THR A 176 11.94 19.42 30.66
C THR A 176 11.08 20.66 30.38
N PRO A 177 11.46 21.55 29.43
CA PRO A 177 10.65 22.70 29.04
C PRO A 177 9.22 22.34 28.58
N LYS A 178 9.02 21.11 28.10
CA LYS A 178 7.71 20.57 27.69
C LYS A 178 6.91 19.97 28.85
N GLY A 179 7.37 20.12 30.10
CA GLY A 179 6.69 19.63 31.30
C GLY A 179 6.77 18.12 31.55
N HIS A 180 7.62 17.39 30.82
CA HIS A 180 7.89 15.96 31.05
C HIS A 180 9.02 15.77 32.07
N PRO A 181 9.05 14.64 32.81
CA PRO A 181 10.21 14.30 33.64
C PRO A 181 11.48 14.31 32.81
N ASN A 182 12.56 14.88 33.34
CA ASN A 182 13.85 14.88 32.67
C ASN A 182 14.60 13.55 32.92
N ILE A 183 14.09 12.48 32.31
CA ILE A 183 14.59 11.11 32.48
C ILE A 183 15.54 10.66 31.37
N GLY A 184 15.86 11.51 30.41
CA GLY A 184 16.82 11.22 29.35
C GLY A 184 16.39 10.10 28.38
N THR A 185 17.40 9.54 27.72
CA THR A 185 17.27 8.53 26.66
C THR A 185 17.89 7.22 27.14
N ALA A 186 17.24 6.10 26.84
CA ALA A 186 17.82 4.76 26.96
C ALA A 186 18.47 4.37 25.63
N PHE A 187 19.70 3.87 25.66
CA PHE A 187 20.39 3.38 24.47
C PHE A 187 20.37 1.85 24.53
N LEU A 188 19.56 1.22 23.68
CA LEU A 188 19.53 -0.23 23.55
C LEU A 188 20.55 -0.61 22.48
N HIS A 189 21.66 -1.21 22.90
CA HIS A 189 22.62 -1.80 21.98
C HIS A 189 22.16 -3.21 21.65
N THR A 190 22.07 -3.51 20.36
CA THR A 190 21.61 -4.80 19.86
C THR A 190 22.67 -5.40 18.94
N VAL A 191 22.94 -6.69 19.13
CA VAL A 191 23.85 -7.48 18.32
C VAL A 191 23.09 -8.69 17.80
N ILE A 192 22.84 -8.73 16.50
CA ILE A 192 21.97 -9.73 15.87
C ILE A 192 22.78 -10.60 14.93
N ASP A 193 22.71 -11.91 15.10
CA ASP A 193 23.26 -12.85 14.12
C ASP A 193 22.42 -12.84 12.84
N VAL A 194 23.05 -12.63 11.69
CA VAL A 194 22.35 -12.46 10.41
C VAL A 194 21.67 -13.74 9.95
N HIS A 195 22.20 -14.91 10.32
CA HIS A 195 21.65 -16.22 9.94
C HIS A 195 20.50 -16.67 10.85
N SER A 196 20.80 -16.91 12.13
CA SER A 196 19.84 -17.46 13.12
C SER A 196 18.82 -16.42 13.62
N ARG A 197 19.10 -15.12 13.43
CA ARG A 197 18.31 -14.00 13.96
C ARG A 197 18.26 -13.93 15.49
N VAL A 198 19.09 -14.69 16.19
CA VAL A 198 19.26 -14.56 17.63
C VAL A 198 19.91 -13.20 17.93
N ALA A 199 19.39 -12.50 18.92
CA ALA A 199 19.84 -11.17 19.32
C ALA A 199 20.34 -11.17 20.76
N TYR A 200 21.54 -10.62 20.95
CA TYR A 200 21.99 -10.11 22.24
C TYR A 200 21.59 -8.65 22.34
N ALA A 201 21.04 -8.23 23.48
CA ALA A 201 20.61 -6.85 23.68
C ALA A 201 20.82 -6.41 25.12
N GLU A 202 21.31 -5.19 25.29
CA GLU A 202 21.51 -4.58 26.61
C GLU A 202 21.26 -3.07 26.57
N PHE A 203 20.80 -2.54 27.70
CA PHE A 203 20.67 -1.10 27.88
C PHE A 203 21.97 -0.51 28.39
N CYS A 204 22.45 0.53 27.71
CA CYS A 204 23.62 1.30 28.09
C CYS A 204 23.22 2.76 28.39
N PRO A 205 24.03 3.47 29.21
CA PRO A 205 23.79 4.88 29.52
C PRO A 205 24.03 5.81 28.33
N ASP A 206 24.80 5.38 27.33
CA ASP A 206 25.19 6.16 26.17
C ASP A 206 25.45 5.27 24.92
N GLU A 207 25.78 5.93 23.81
CA GLU A 207 26.16 5.33 22.53
C GLU A 207 27.65 5.57 22.18
N THR A 208 28.48 5.80 23.19
CA THR A 208 29.90 6.05 22.95
C THR A 208 30.59 4.80 22.40
N ALA A 209 31.72 5.02 21.71
CA ALA A 209 32.55 3.91 21.23
C ALA A 209 32.94 2.94 22.35
N ALA A 210 33.22 3.45 23.57
CA ALA A 210 33.57 2.62 24.71
C ALA A 210 32.41 1.68 25.12
N SER A 211 31.20 2.20 25.21
CA SER A 211 29.99 1.39 25.48
C SER A 211 29.77 0.36 24.38
N ALA A 212 29.81 0.77 23.10
CA ALA A 212 29.59 -0.13 21.97
C ALA A 212 30.62 -1.26 21.88
N ILE A 213 31.91 -0.97 22.13
CA ILE A 213 32.97 -1.98 22.17
C ILE A 213 32.72 -2.96 23.32
N GLY A 214 32.36 -2.46 24.50
CA GLY A 214 32.05 -3.30 25.66
C GLY A 214 30.86 -4.23 25.40
N VAL A 215 29.81 -3.71 24.75
CA VAL A 215 28.64 -4.51 24.33
C VAL A 215 29.08 -5.62 23.38
N LEU A 216 29.86 -5.26 22.35
CA LEU A 216 30.31 -6.21 21.34
C LEU A 216 31.13 -7.35 21.96
N GLN A 217 32.03 -7.04 22.89
CA GLN A 217 32.81 -8.06 23.62
C GLN A 217 31.90 -9.03 24.37
N ARG A 218 30.96 -8.51 25.17
CA ARG A 218 29.99 -9.33 25.90
C ARG A 218 29.09 -10.14 24.97
N ALA A 219 28.69 -9.57 23.83
CA ALA A 219 27.87 -10.25 22.84
C ALA A 219 28.64 -11.42 22.21
N VAL A 220 29.91 -11.22 21.84
CA VAL A 220 30.76 -12.28 21.27
C VAL A 220 30.98 -13.41 22.27
N GLU A 221 31.24 -13.11 23.54
CA GLU A 221 31.32 -14.11 24.61
C GLU A 221 29.99 -14.86 24.78
N TRP A 222 28.87 -14.14 24.79
CA TRP A 222 27.53 -14.73 24.91
C TRP A 222 27.19 -15.66 23.74
N PHE A 223 27.63 -15.34 22.52
CA PHE A 223 27.51 -16.23 21.36
C PHE A 223 28.45 -17.45 21.47
N ALA A 224 29.69 -17.24 21.94
CA ALA A 224 30.66 -18.30 22.13
C ALA A 224 30.18 -19.35 23.15
N ASP A 225 29.55 -18.92 24.25
CA ASP A 225 28.91 -19.80 25.25
C ASP A 225 27.82 -20.71 24.66
N ARG A 226 27.31 -20.36 23.47
CA ARG A 226 26.29 -21.11 22.72
C ARG A 226 26.87 -21.88 21.54
N GLY A 227 28.20 -22.01 21.46
CA GLY A 227 28.89 -22.70 20.38
C GLY A 227 28.89 -21.93 19.05
N VAL A 228 28.63 -20.62 19.08
CA VAL A 228 28.65 -19.75 17.89
C VAL A 228 29.94 -18.94 17.86
N THR A 229 30.80 -19.21 16.88
CA THR A 229 32.02 -18.42 16.66
C THR A 229 31.71 -17.25 15.74
N VAL A 230 31.90 -16.03 16.24
CA VAL A 230 31.72 -14.80 15.44
C VAL A 230 32.92 -14.56 14.53
N GLU A 231 32.68 -14.39 13.24
CA GLU A 231 33.73 -14.15 12.23
C GLU A 231 33.81 -12.69 11.77
N ARG A 232 32.67 -12.01 11.68
CA ARG A 232 32.55 -10.68 11.08
C ARG A 232 31.50 -9.86 11.80
N VAL A 233 31.69 -8.54 11.77
CA VAL A 233 30.78 -7.55 12.31
C VAL A 233 30.39 -6.56 11.22
N LEU A 234 29.11 -6.22 11.16
CA LEU A 234 28.56 -5.14 10.34
C LEU A 234 27.95 -4.08 11.25
N SER A 235 28.30 -2.82 11.02
CA SER A 235 27.72 -1.61 11.62
C SER A 235 27.43 -0.63 10.49
N ASP A 236 26.33 0.11 10.58
CA ASP A 236 26.01 1.24 9.69
C ASP A 236 26.58 2.59 10.18
#